data_AF-T0ZMG5-F1
#
_entry.id   AF-T0ZMG5-F1
#
_cell.length_a   1.000
_cell.length_b   1.000
_cell.length_c   1.000
_cell.angle_alpha   90.00
_cell.angle_beta   90.00
_cell.angle_gamma   90.00
#
_symmetry.space_group_name_H-M   'P 1'
#
loop_
_entity.id
_entity.type
_entity.pdbx_description
1 polymer ?
#
loop_
_entity_poly.entity_id
_entity_poly.type
_entity_poly.pdbx_seq_one_letter_code
_entity_poly.pdbx_strand_id
1 'polypeptide(L)' 'EALIRQAVRANVGVSVSHLRYGSDVLERLIRNEGLAVVGAEYSLETGEVEFFGAAECGAG' A
#
# COMPACT_ATOMS: atom_id res chain seq x y z
N GLU A 1 -15.38 1.52 16.43
CA GLU A 1 -15.10 1.70 14.98
C GLU A 1 -13.68 2.13 14.66
N ALA A 2 -13.11 3.14 15.33
CA ALA A 2 -11.73 3.60 15.06
C ALA A 2 -10.67 2.49 15.15
N LEU A 3 -10.80 1.57 16.14
CA LEU A 3 -9.90 0.43 16.30
C LEU A 3 -9.98 -0.57 15.12
N ILE A 4 -11.15 -0.78 14.54
CA ILE A 4 -11.33 -1.69 13.39
C ILE A 4 -10.68 -1.06 12.15
N ARG A 5 -10.92 0.23 11.89
CA ARG A 5 -10.27 0.96 10.80
C ARG A 5 -8.74 0.94 10.91
N GLN A 6 -8.21 1.13 12.13
CA GLN A 6 -6.77 1.02 12.36
C GLN A 6 -6.24 -0.40 12.14
N ALA A 7 -6.97 -1.44 12.57
CA ALA A 7 -6.57 -2.82 12.32
C ALA A 7 -6.58 -3.18 10.83
N VAL A 8 -7.57 -2.69 10.08
CA VAL A 8 -7.64 -2.85 8.61
C VAL A 8 -6.44 -2.18 7.95
N ARG A 9 -6.16 -0.91 8.28
CA ARG A 9 -5.00 -0.19 7.72
C ARG A 9 -3.67 -0.84 8.07
N ALA A 10 -3.52 -1.31 9.30
CA ALA A 10 -2.31 -2.02 9.73
C ALA A 10 -2.10 -3.30 8.91
N ASN A 11 -3.15 -4.09 8.68
CA ASN A 11 -3.07 -5.31 7.88
C ASN A 11 -2.73 -5.02 6.41
N VAL A 12 -3.40 -4.04 5.81
CA VAL A 12 -3.09 -3.59 4.44
C VAL A 12 -1.64 -3.11 4.34
N GLY A 13 -1.15 -2.34 5.32
CA GLY A 13 0.24 -1.87 5.38
C GLY A 13 1.27 -3.00 5.49
N VAL A 14 0.98 -4.02 6.31
CA VAL A 14 1.83 -5.23 6.41
C VAL A 14 1.86 -5.96 5.07
N SER A 15 0.70 -6.15 4.42
CA SER A 15 0.60 -6.82 3.12
C SER A 15 1.35 -6.06 2.02
N VAL A 16 1.22 -4.73 1.97
CA VAL A 16 1.97 -3.86 1.04
C VAL A 16 3.48 -3.98 1.26
N SER A 17 3.91 -3.97 2.52
CA SER A 17 5.33 -4.14 2.86
C SER A 17 5.83 -5.52 2.45
N HIS A 18 5.02 -6.56 2.66
CA HIS A 18 5.34 -7.92 2.23
C HIS A 18 5.45 -8.05 0.70
N LEU A 19 4.61 -7.38 -0.07
CA LEU A 19 4.72 -7.38 -1.53
C LEU A 19 5.94 -6.60 -2.03
N ARG A 20 6.35 -5.56 -1.30
CA ARG A 20 7.54 -4.76 -1.63
C ARG A 20 8.85 -5.47 -1.35
N TYR A 21 8.91 -6.32 -0.33
CA TYR A 21 10.16 -6.91 0.16
C TYR A 21 10.17 -8.45 0.19
N GLY A 22 9.04 -9.09 -0.14
CA GLY A 22 8.88 -10.55 -0.08
C GLY A 22 9.19 -11.25 -1.41
N SER A 23 9.59 -10.51 -2.45
CA SER A 23 9.89 -11.07 -3.76
C SER A 23 10.93 -10.23 -4.49
N ASP A 24 12.06 -10.86 -4.82
CA ASP A 24 13.14 -10.25 -5.62
C ASP A 24 12.64 -9.72 -6.98
N VAL A 25 11.61 -10.35 -7.55
CA VAL A 25 11.00 -9.94 -8.82
C VAL A 25 10.25 -8.61 -8.63
N LEU A 26 9.37 -8.54 -7.63
CA LEU A 26 8.62 -7.32 -7.34
C LEU A 26 9.55 -6.18 -6.93
N GLU A 27 10.57 -6.45 -6.12
CA GLU A 27 11.61 -5.48 -5.77
C GLU A 27 12.33 -4.94 -7.00
N ARG A 28 12.71 -5.82 -7.94
CA ARG A 28 13.35 -5.40 -9.19
C ARG A 28 12.43 -4.53 -10.02
N LEU A 29 11.15 -4.89 -10.14
CA LEU A 29 10.16 -4.11 -10.89
C LEU A 29 9.88 -2.76 -10.24
N ILE A 30 9.80 -2.71 -8.91
CA ILE A 30 9.60 -1.46 -8.15
C ILE A 30 10.80 -0.53 -8.35
N ARG A 31 12.01 -1.05 -8.26
CA ARG A 31 13.25 -0.27 -8.34
C ARG A 31 13.64 0.14 -9.77
N ASN A 32 13.41 -0.74 -10.75
CA ASN A 32 13.98 -0.58 -12.10
C ASN A 32 12.93 -0.34 -13.18
N GLU A 33 11.66 -0.70 -12.95
CA GLU A 33 10.62 -0.68 -13.98
C GLU A 33 9.41 0.18 -13.62
N GLY A 34 9.50 0.94 -12.51
CA GLY A 34 8.49 1.93 -12.12
C GLY A 34 7.21 1.34 -11.53
N LEU A 35 7.23 0.08 -11.07
CA LEU A 35 6.08 -0.54 -10.42
C LEU A 35 5.82 0.10 -9.04
N ALA A 36 4.65 0.70 -8.86
CA ALA A 36 4.23 1.23 -7.55
C ALA A 36 3.25 0.27 -6.87
N VAL A 37 3.56 -0.10 -5.63
CA VAL A 37 2.66 -0.90 -4.78
C VAL A 37 2.06 0.03 -3.72
N VAL A 38 0.74 0.16 -3.67
CA VAL A 38 0.03 1.02 -2.70
C VAL A 38 -1.05 0.22 -1.97
N GLY A 39 -1.34 0.62 -0.73
CA GLY A 39 -2.51 0.14 0.00
C GLY A 39 -3.73 0.96 -0.34
N ALA A 40 -4.91 0.35 -0.26
CA ALA A 40 -6.17 1.07 -0.39
C ALA A 40 -7.23 0.51 0.56
N GLU A 41 -8.09 1.38 1.08
CA GLU A 41 -9.29 1.02 1.86
C GLU A 41 -10.52 1.47 1.08
N TYR A 42 -11.55 0.61 1.00
CA TYR A 42 -12.81 0.92 0.32
C TYR A 42 -13.93 1.13 1.34
N SER A 43 -14.58 2.28 1.25
CA SER A 43 -15.76 2.61 2.04
C SER A 43 -17.01 2.02 1.38
N LEU A 44 -17.64 1.04 2.02
CA LEU A 44 -18.91 0.47 1.54
C LEU A 44 -20.08 1.46 1.65
N GLU A 45 -19.97 2.48 2.51
CA GLU A 45 -21.02 3.45 2.77
C GLU A 45 -21.03 4.58 1.73
N THR A 46 -19.84 5.08 1.36
CA THR A 46 -19.69 6.20 0.42
C THR A 46 -19.26 5.75 -0.99
N GLY A 47 -18.74 4.54 -1.12
CA GLY A 47 -18.15 4.04 -2.37
C GLY A 47 -16.76 4.61 -2.67
N GLU A 48 -16.14 5.29 -1.72
CA GLU A 48 -14.84 5.93 -1.91
C GLU A 48 -13.67 4.97 -1.65
N VAL A 49 -12.57 5.19 -2.37
CA VAL A 49 -11.30 4.48 -2.18
C VAL A 49 -10.27 5.46 -1.63
N GLU A 50 -9.70 5.14 -0.47
CA GLU A 50 -8.59 5.90 0.12
C GLU A 50 -7.29 5.13 -0.09
N PHE A 51 -6.36 5.72 -0.83
CA PHE A 51 -5.03 5.15 -1.06
C PHE A 51 -4.03 5.61 0.01
N PHE A 52 -3.15 4.71 0.44
CA PHE A 52 -2.10 5.03 1.41
C PHE A 52 -0.81 4.26 1.13
N GLY A 53 0.31 4.87 1.54
CA GLY A 53 1.62 4.27 1.43
C GLY A 53 2.30 4.41 0.07
N ALA A 54 1.80 5.23 -0.86
CA ALA A 54 2.61 5.65 -1.99
C ALA A 54 3.87 6.32 -1.43
N ALA A 55 5.03 5.70 -1.63
CA ALA A 55 6.28 6.38 -1.33
C ALA A 55 6.28 7.61 -2.23
N GLU A 56 6.27 8.78 -1.61
CA GLU A 56 6.56 10.04 -2.27
C GLU A 56 7.82 9.76 -3.10
N CYS A 57 7.69 9.79 -4.43
CA CYS A 57 8.86 9.73 -5.30
C CYS A 57 9.71 10.91 -4.85
N GLY A 58 10.83 10.61 -4.17
CA GLY A 58 11.69 11.62 -3.59
C GLY A 58 12.08 12.60 -4.68
N ALA A 59 11.52 13.81 -4.61
CA ALA A 59 12.13 14.97 -5.22
C ALA A 59 13.39 15.26 -4.39
N GLY A 60 14.53 14.78 -4.87
CA GLY A 60 15.86 14.97 -4.30
C GLY A 60 16.91 14.82 -5.37
#